data_AF-A0A533UIR9-F1
#
_entry.id   AF-A0A533UIR9-F1
#
_cell.length_a   1.000
_cell.length_b   1.000
_cell.length_c   1.000
_cell.angle_alpha   90.00
_cell.angle_beta   90.00
_cell.angle_gamma   90.00
#
_symmetry.space_group_name_H-M   'P 1'
#
loop_
_entity.id
_entity.type
_entity.pdbx_description
1 polymer ?
#
loop_
_entity_poly.entity_id
_entity_poly.type
_entity_poly.pdbx_seq_one_letter_code
_entity_poly.pdbx_strand_id
1 'polypeptide(L)'
;MNGIRVTYSGLISFVVGITSVLTGIVFTLIVTRSLTPEEFGTWNLIGGLITYVIIVEPMISCWVTREIARGTESGKTAFVSSGLFSICGVVAYLIISYLLAQHVHADTNVLFFASTLIPVMFLNRTLTAINAGWKPQSISYGTLCFESAKIPAALIFVYFLHTGIYGAI
;
A
#
# COMPACT_ATOMS: atom_id res chain seq x y z
N MET A 1 29.50 -6.50 3.02
CA MET A 1 28.26 -6.55 2.20
C MET A 1 28.64 -6.63 0.71
N ASN A 2 29.07 -7.80 0.21
CA ASN A 2 29.69 -7.95 -1.12
C ASN A 2 28.85 -8.79 -2.11
N GLY A 3 27.51 -8.74 -2.02
CA GLY A 3 26.63 -9.68 -2.73
C GLY A 3 25.49 -9.08 -3.58
N ILE A 4 25.35 -7.75 -3.64
CA ILE A 4 24.23 -7.13 -4.39
C ILE A 4 24.60 -7.08 -5.87
N ARG A 5 23.93 -7.92 -6.67
CA ARG A 5 24.03 -7.90 -8.13
C ARG A 5 23.08 -6.85 -8.68
N VAL A 6 23.59 -5.65 -8.93
CA VAL A 6 22.81 -4.48 -9.35
C VAL A 6 22.07 -4.74 -10.66
N THR A 7 22.74 -5.33 -11.65
CA THR A 7 22.13 -5.68 -12.96
C THR A 7 20.99 -6.69 -12.83
N TYR A 8 21.16 -7.71 -11.99
CA TYR A 8 20.13 -8.71 -11.71
C TYR A 8 18.92 -8.10 -11.00
N SER A 9 19.15 -7.31 -9.94
CA SER A 9 18.08 -6.66 -9.19
C SER A 9 17.32 -5.65 -10.07
N GLY A 10 18.03 -4.88 -10.89
CA GLY A 10 17.43 -3.94 -11.84
C GLY A 10 16.59 -4.62 -12.91
N LEU A 11 17.08 -5.71 -13.50
CA LEU A 11 16.34 -6.46 -14.52
C LEU A 11 15.05 -7.08 -13.95
N ILE A 12 15.10 -7.64 -12.74
CA ILE A 12 13.91 -8.16 -12.07
C ILE A 12 12.92 -7.03 -11.80
N SER A 13 13.36 -5.91 -11.23
CA SER A 13 12.48 -4.76 -10.99
C SER A 13 11.83 -4.25 -12.27
N PHE A 14 12.54 -4.27 -13.40
CA PHE A 14 11.99 -3.89 -14.70
C PHE A 14 10.89 -4.85 -15.17
N VAL A 15 11.16 -6.16 -15.16
CA VAL A 15 10.18 -7.18 -15.59
C VAL A 15 8.95 -7.19 -14.68
N VAL A 16 9.16 -7.10 -13.36
CA VAL A 16 8.07 -7.00 -12.38
C VAL A 16 7.30 -5.69 -12.57
N GLY A 17 7.97 -4.58 -12.85
CA GLY A 17 7.33 -3.29 -13.14
C GLY A 17 6.39 -3.35 -14.34
N ILE A 18 6.84 -3.93 -15.47
CA ILE A 18 5.98 -4.15 -16.65
C ILE A 18 4.78 -5.03 -16.29
N THR A 19 5.03 -6.13 -15.57
CA THR A 19 3.98 -7.05 -15.16
C THR A 19 2.94 -6.36 -14.27
N SER A 20 3.39 -5.56 -13.30
CA SER A 20 2.53 -4.78 -12.39
C SER A 20 1.66 -3.76 -13.12
N VAL A 21 2.17 -3.12 -14.17
CA VAL A 21 1.37 -2.21 -15.01
C VAL A 21 0.25 -2.99 -15.71
N LEU A 22 0.56 -4.15 -16.31
CA LEU A 22 -0.43 -4.98 -17.00
C LEU A 22 -1.51 -5.51 -16.05
N THR A 23 -1.11 -6.06 -14.89
CA THR A 23 -2.04 -6.55 -13.87
C THR A 23 -2.83 -5.40 -13.21
N GLY A 24 -2.23 -4.22 -13.09
CA GLY A 24 -2.87 -2.95 -12.74
C GLY A 24 -4.05 -2.63 -13.64
N ILE A 25 -3.84 -2.67 -14.97
CA ILE A 25 -4.90 -2.40 -15.95
C ILE A 25 -6.03 -3.43 -15.81
N VAL A 26 -5.70 -4.72 -15.68
CA VAL A 26 -6.70 -5.79 -15.51
C VAL A 26 -7.54 -5.57 -14.25
N PHE A 27 -6.92 -5.26 -13.12
CA PHE A 27 -7.62 -4.97 -11.88
C PHE A 27 -8.53 -3.74 -12.00
N THR A 28 -8.02 -2.64 -12.57
CA THR A 28 -8.82 -1.43 -12.79
C THR A 28 -10.02 -1.71 -13.69
N LEU A 29 -9.89 -2.58 -14.70
CA LEU A 29 -11.02 -3.00 -15.54
C LEU A 29 -12.06 -3.82 -14.77
N ILE A 30 -11.64 -4.71 -13.86
CA ILE A 30 -12.56 -5.48 -13.01
C ILE A 30 -13.32 -4.51 -12.10
N VAL A 31 -12.61 -3.59 -11.43
CA VAL A 31 -13.20 -2.63 -10.49
C VAL A 31 -14.15 -1.67 -11.20
N THR A 32 -13.74 -1.05 -12.30
CA THR A 32 -14.59 -0.08 -13.04
C THR A 32 -15.82 -0.70 -13.68
N ARG A 33 -15.80 -2.00 -13.99
CA ARG A 33 -16.98 -2.71 -14.50
C ARG A 33 -17.94 -3.16 -13.40
N SER A 34 -17.46 -3.32 -12.18
CA SER A 34 -18.23 -3.88 -11.08
C SER A 34 -18.80 -2.80 -10.14
N LEU A 35 -18.12 -1.66 -10.01
CA LEU A 35 -18.54 -0.55 -9.16
C LEU A 35 -19.37 0.48 -9.93
N THR A 36 -20.31 1.09 -9.22
CA THR A 36 -21.03 2.28 -9.72
C THR A 36 -20.10 3.51 -9.75
N PRO A 37 -20.45 4.57 -10.51
CA PRO A 37 -19.64 5.80 -10.56
C PRO A 37 -19.42 6.46 -9.19
N GLU A 38 -20.41 6.43 -8.31
CA GLU A 38 -20.34 6.98 -6.95
C GLU A 38 -19.37 6.17 -6.07
N GLU A 39 -19.44 4.85 -6.17
CA GLU A 39 -18.55 3.94 -5.46
C GLU A 39 -17.10 4.06 -5.93
N PHE A 40 -16.90 4.13 -7.25
CA PHE A 40 -15.58 4.34 -7.84
C PHE A 40 -14.99 5.70 -7.45
N GLY A 41 -15.82 6.75 -7.38
CA GLY A 41 -15.41 8.07 -6.87
C GLY A 41 -14.96 8.01 -5.41
N THR A 42 -15.69 7.29 -4.57
CA THR A 42 -15.34 7.09 -3.15
C THR A 42 -14.04 6.30 -3.00
N TRP A 43 -13.82 5.26 -3.82
CA TRP A 43 -12.56 4.50 -3.84
C TRP A 43 -11.35 5.38 -4.19
N ASN A 44 -11.48 6.28 -5.16
CA ASN A 44 -10.42 7.22 -5.51
C ASN A 44 -10.18 8.25 -4.40
N LEU A 45 -11.24 8.76 -3.77
CA LEU A 45 -11.15 9.65 -2.62
C LEU A 45 -10.40 9.01 -1.45
N ILE A 46 -10.64 7.72 -1.17
CA ILE A 46 -9.87 6.96 -0.18
C ILE A 46 -8.38 6.97 -0.52
N GLY A 47 -8.02 6.68 -1.78
CA GLY A 47 -6.63 6.71 -2.23
C GLY A 47 -5.95 8.07 -2.02
N GLY A 48 -6.67 9.16 -2.30
CA GLY A 48 -6.22 10.52 -2.04
C GLY A 48 -6.00 10.79 -0.55
N LEU A 49 -6.98 10.46 0.29
CA LEU A 49 -6.92 10.65 1.74
C LEU A 49 -5.78 9.88 2.40
N ILE A 50 -5.59 8.62 2.00
CA ILE A 50 -4.50 7.78 2.48
C ILE A 50 -3.14 8.42 2.15
N THR A 51 -3.00 9.02 0.97
CA THR A 51 -1.75 9.67 0.55
C THR A 51 -1.36 10.82 1.48
N TYR A 52 -2.32 11.61 1.95
CA TYR A 52 -2.07 12.70 2.90
C TYR A 52 -1.52 12.21 4.24
N VAL A 53 -1.99 11.07 4.73
CA VAL A 53 -1.58 10.52 6.02
C VAL A 53 -0.20 9.85 5.93
N ILE A 54 0.04 9.16 4.82
CA ILE A 54 1.28 8.40 4.61
C ILE A 54 2.49 9.31 4.31
N ILE A 55 2.28 10.61 4.06
CA ILE A 55 3.37 11.56 3.80
C ILE A 55 4.42 11.63 4.93
N VAL A 56 4.04 11.25 6.15
CA VAL A 56 4.92 11.25 7.33
C VAL A 56 5.81 9.99 7.40
N GLU A 57 5.43 8.91 6.72
CA GLU A 57 6.13 7.61 6.76
C GLU A 57 7.63 7.67 6.37
N PRO A 58 8.07 8.47 5.37
CA PRO A 58 9.49 8.60 5.01
C PRO A 58 10.39 9.07 6.17
N MET A 59 9.80 9.68 7.21
CA MET A 59 10.52 10.06 8.43
C MET A 59 11.13 8.87 9.15
N ILE A 60 10.60 7.66 8.95
CA ILE A 60 11.19 6.39 9.43
C ILE A 60 12.04 5.76 8.32
N SER A 61 11.42 5.52 7.16
CA SER A 61 12.00 4.72 6.08
C SER A 61 13.34 5.23 5.54
N CYS A 62 13.56 6.55 5.50
CA CYS A 62 14.84 7.11 5.05
C CYS A 62 16.02 6.74 5.98
N TRP A 63 15.80 6.79 7.30
CA TRP A 63 16.82 6.47 8.29
C TRP A 63 17.11 4.96 8.32
N VAL A 64 16.04 4.17 8.23
CA VAL A 64 16.11 2.70 8.25
C VAL A 64 16.91 2.18 7.07
N THR A 65 16.63 2.67 5.85
CA THR A 65 17.39 2.26 4.65
C THR A 65 18.89 2.52 4.84
N ARG A 66 19.25 3.68 5.38
CA ARG A 66 20.65 4.09 5.63
C ARG A 66 21.33 3.24 6.70
N GLU A 67 20.63 2.94 7.79
CA GLU A 67 21.15 2.17 8.92
C GLU A 67 21.37 0.70 8.54
N ILE A 68 20.38 0.09 7.88
CA ILE A 68 20.52 -1.27 7.36
C ILE A 68 21.65 -1.36 6.33
N ALA A 69 21.81 -0.36 5.46
CA ALA A 69 22.93 -0.29 4.52
C ALA A 69 24.30 -0.16 5.20
N ARG A 70 24.37 0.31 6.46
CA ARG A 70 25.58 0.38 7.28
C ARG A 70 25.79 -0.88 8.14
N GLY A 71 24.88 -1.85 8.09
CA GLY A 71 24.95 -3.09 8.86
C GLY A 71 24.51 -2.94 10.32
N THR A 72 23.81 -1.87 10.69
CA THR A 72 23.25 -1.73 12.04
C THR A 72 21.89 -2.43 12.14
N GLU A 73 21.63 -3.10 13.27
CA GLU A 73 20.40 -3.87 13.48
C GLU A 73 19.19 -3.00 13.86
N SER A 74 18.84 -2.02 13.02
CA SER A 74 17.73 -1.08 13.26
C SER A 74 16.34 -1.61 12.84
N GLY A 75 16.29 -2.74 12.12
CA GLY A 75 15.06 -3.24 11.50
C GLY A 75 13.94 -3.56 12.49
N LYS A 76 14.26 -4.08 13.68
CA LYS A 76 13.25 -4.37 14.72
C LYS A 76 12.66 -3.08 15.30
N THR A 77 13.52 -2.10 15.59
CA THR A 77 13.11 -0.79 16.11
C THR A 77 12.25 -0.05 15.10
N ALA A 78 12.61 -0.11 13.82
CA ALA A 78 11.84 0.44 12.70
C ALA A 78 10.44 -0.15 12.60
N PHE A 79 10.32 -1.46 12.74
CA PHE A 79 9.03 -2.15 12.71
C PHE A 79 8.11 -1.68 13.85
N VAL A 80 8.64 -1.61 15.08
CA VAL A 80 7.87 -1.15 16.25
C VAL A 80 7.51 0.33 16.13
N SER A 81 8.44 1.19 15.72
CA SER A 81 8.18 2.62 15.56
C SER A 81 7.16 2.89 14.45
N SER A 82 7.24 2.18 13.33
CA SER A 82 6.26 2.25 12.24
C SER A 82 4.86 1.84 12.72
N GLY A 83 4.76 0.77 13.52
CA GLY A 83 3.51 0.37 14.17
C GLY A 83 2.92 1.50 15.03
N LEU A 84 3.72 2.13 15.90
CA LEU A 84 3.27 3.25 16.73
C LEU A 84 2.84 4.47 15.90
N PHE A 85 3.61 4.84 14.86
CA PHE A 85 3.25 5.94 13.97
C PHE A 85 1.99 5.65 13.17
N SER A 86 1.74 4.39 12.81
CA SER A 86 0.54 4.01 12.09
C SER A 86 -0.73 4.24 12.92
N ILE A 87 -0.67 4.10 14.25
CA ILE A 87 -1.81 4.42 15.13
C ILE A 87 -2.14 5.91 15.04
N CYS A 88 -1.12 6.78 15.09
CA CYS A 88 -1.31 8.21 14.87
C CYS A 88 -1.87 8.50 13.48
N GLY A 89 -1.41 7.78 12.45
CA GLY A 89 -1.94 7.87 11.09
C GLY A 89 -3.41 7.49 10.98
N VAL A 90 -3.84 6.41 11.64
CA VAL A 90 -5.23 5.98 11.71
C VAL A 90 -6.10 7.08 12.35
N VAL A 91 -5.67 7.62 13.49
CA VAL A 91 -6.41 8.71 14.16
C VAL A 91 -6.51 9.94 13.26
N ALA A 92 -5.42 10.36 12.62
CA ALA A 92 -5.42 11.49 11.69
C ALA A 92 -6.37 11.24 10.51
N TYR A 93 -6.35 10.04 9.93
CA TYR A 93 -7.26 9.67 8.85
C TYR A 93 -8.72 9.71 9.27
N LEU A 94 -9.06 9.19 10.44
CA LEU A 94 -10.44 9.19 10.95
C LEU A 94 -10.96 10.63 11.15
N ILE A 95 -10.11 11.53 11.64
CA ILE A 95 -10.45 12.95 11.78
C ILE A 95 -10.70 13.58 10.40
N ILE A 96 -9.77 13.40 9.46
CA ILE A 96 -9.88 13.99 8.12
C ILE A 96 -11.11 13.43 7.39
N SER A 97 -11.30 12.11 7.43
CA SER A 97 -12.45 11.46 6.78
C SER A 97 -13.78 11.90 7.38
N TYR A 98 -13.87 12.07 8.71
CA TYR A 98 -15.08 12.59 9.36
C TYR A 98 -15.41 14.01 8.89
N LEU A 99 -14.41 14.91 8.83
CA LEU A 99 -14.61 16.27 8.34
C LEU A 99 -15.03 16.30 6.86
N LEU A 100 -14.43 15.43 6.03
CA LEU A 100 -14.73 15.38 4.61
C LEU A 100 -16.09 14.75 4.31
N ALA A 101 -16.51 13.74 5.09
CA ALA A 101 -17.80 13.07 4.94
C ALA A 101 -18.99 14.02 5.15
N GLN A 102 -18.81 15.14 5.85
CA GLN A 102 -19.84 16.17 5.99
C GLN A 102 -20.06 16.99 4.72
N HIS A 103 -19.07 17.03 3.83
CA HIS A 103 -19.07 17.85 2.62
C HIS A 103 -19.26 17.01 1.35
N VAL A 104 -18.96 15.71 1.42
CA VAL A 104 -19.03 14.78 0.31
C VAL A 104 -20.14 13.76 0.60
N HIS A 105 -21.02 13.50 -0.37
CA HIS A 105 -22.06 12.46 -0.29
C HIS A 105 -21.50 11.02 -0.30
N ALA A 106 -20.33 10.79 0.29
CA ALA A 106 -19.69 9.48 0.38
C ALA A 106 -20.13 8.75 1.65
N ASP A 107 -20.24 7.43 1.57
CA ASP A 107 -20.59 6.59 2.72
C ASP A 107 -19.49 6.65 3.80
N THR A 108 -19.85 7.16 4.98
CA THR A 108 -18.94 7.30 6.11
C THR A 108 -18.42 5.95 6.62
N ASN A 109 -19.22 4.89 6.52
CA ASN A 109 -18.81 3.54 6.95
C ASN A 109 -17.68 3.00 6.07
N VAL A 110 -17.75 3.24 4.76
CA VAL A 110 -16.72 2.84 3.79
C VAL A 110 -15.42 3.60 4.07
N LEU A 111 -15.52 4.92 4.34
CA LEU A 111 -14.35 5.71 4.70
C LEU A 111 -13.69 5.21 5.98
N PHE A 112 -14.46 4.96 7.04
CA PHE A 112 -13.88 4.43 8.28
C PHE A 112 -13.27 3.04 8.10
N PHE A 113 -13.87 2.18 7.28
CA PHE A 113 -13.31 0.86 6.97
C PHE A 113 -11.93 0.96 6.31
N ALA A 114 -11.74 1.93 5.42
CA ALA A 114 -10.47 2.17 4.74
C ALA A 114 -9.31 2.55 5.68
N SER A 115 -9.59 2.98 6.92
CA SER A 115 -8.55 3.23 7.92
C SER A 115 -7.71 1.98 8.24
N THR A 116 -8.27 0.78 8.04
CA THR A 116 -7.58 -0.51 8.21
C THR A 116 -6.39 -0.67 7.25
N LEU A 117 -6.37 0.04 6.12
CA LEU A 117 -5.25 0.02 5.17
C LEU A 117 -4.00 0.71 5.73
N ILE A 118 -4.17 1.69 6.63
CA ILE A 118 -3.07 2.56 7.07
C ILE A 118 -1.96 1.78 7.79
N PRO A 119 -2.24 0.94 8.80
CA PRO A 119 -1.21 0.12 9.44
C PRO A 119 -0.48 -0.78 8.44
N VAL A 120 -1.22 -1.40 7.53
CA VAL A 120 -0.66 -2.30 6.51
C VAL A 120 0.29 -1.53 5.60
N MET A 121 -0.08 -0.32 5.18
CA MET A 121 0.75 0.49 4.29
C MET A 121 2.01 1.04 4.98
N PHE A 122 1.91 1.49 6.23
CA PHE A 122 3.08 1.91 7.02
C PHE A 122 4.08 0.76 7.18
N LEU A 123 3.59 -0.43 7.57
CA LEU A 123 4.41 -1.61 7.70
C LEU A 123 5.04 -2.02 6.37
N ASN A 124 4.27 -2.03 5.28
CA ASN A 124 4.78 -2.39 3.95
C ASN A 124 5.89 -1.44 3.50
N ARG A 125 5.73 -0.12 3.69
CA ARG A 125 6.77 0.85 3.34
C ARG A 125 8.04 0.68 4.18
N THR A 126 7.90 0.47 5.49
CA THR A 126 9.04 0.23 6.37
C THR A 126 9.78 -1.07 6.02
N LEU A 127 9.05 -2.16 5.75
CA LEU A 127 9.65 -3.42 5.30
C LEU A 127 10.34 -3.27 3.94
N THR A 128 9.76 -2.49 3.03
CA THR A 128 10.35 -2.16 1.73
C THR A 128 11.65 -1.37 1.91
N ALA A 129 11.69 -0.40 2.83
CA ALA A 129 12.90 0.37 3.17
C ALA A 129 14.01 -0.50 3.78
N ILE A 130 13.66 -1.44 4.66
CA ILE A 130 14.62 -2.44 5.19
C ILE A 130 15.19 -3.28 4.06
N ASN A 131 14.33 -3.80 3.18
CA ASN A 131 14.75 -4.64 2.06
C ASN A 131 15.59 -3.85 1.04
N ALA A 132 15.32 -2.56 0.84
CA ALA A 132 16.11 -1.70 -0.03
C ALA A 132 17.57 -1.57 0.47
N GLY A 133 17.77 -1.49 1.79
CA GLY A 133 19.10 -1.43 2.39
C GLY A 133 19.85 -2.77 2.41
N TRP A 134 19.13 -3.90 2.38
CA TRP A 134 19.73 -5.23 2.53
C TRP A 134 19.77 -6.05 1.23
N LYS A 135 18.61 -6.32 0.61
CA LYS A 135 18.43 -7.15 -0.58
C LYS A 135 17.33 -6.56 -1.48
N PRO A 136 17.67 -5.59 -2.35
CA PRO A 136 16.69 -4.87 -3.18
C PRO A 136 15.79 -5.77 -4.04
N GLN A 137 16.33 -6.87 -4.57
CA GLN A 137 15.57 -7.86 -5.35
C GLN A 137 14.35 -8.44 -4.60
N SER A 138 14.38 -8.46 -3.27
CA SER A 138 13.26 -8.96 -2.45
C SER A 138 12.02 -8.09 -2.56
N ILE A 139 12.18 -6.79 -2.84
CA ILE A 139 11.06 -5.86 -3.04
C ILE A 139 10.26 -6.30 -4.27
N SER A 140 10.95 -6.59 -5.37
CA SER A 140 10.33 -6.98 -6.63
C SER A 140 9.58 -8.31 -6.52
N TYR A 141 10.11 -9.28 -5.76
CA TYR A 141 9.37 -10.51 -5.46
C TYR A 141 8.10 -10.25 -4.63
N GLY A 142 8.17 -9.34 -3.66
CA GLY A 142 7.00 -8.91 -2.90
C GLY A 142 5.92 -8.29 -3.78
N THR A 143 6.30 -7.39 -4.69
CA THR A 143 5.39 -6.79 -5.68
C THR A 143 4.77 -7.85 -6.59
N LEU A 144 5.56 -8.80 -7.09
CA LEU A 144 5.05 -9.89 -7.93
C LEU A 144 4.00 -10.74 -7.20
N CYS A 145 4.25 -11.08 -5.93
CA CYS A 145 3.30 -11.83 -5.11
C CYS A 145 2.01 -11.03 -4.89
N PHE A 146 2.12 -9.75 -4.57
CA PHE A 146 0.97 -8.86 -4.40
C PHE A 146 0.12 -8.76 -5.67
N GLU A 147 0.74 -8.51 -6.82
CA GLU A 147 0.05 -8.41 -8.12
C GLU A 147 -0.64 -9.72 -8.51
N SER A 148 0.00 -10.85 -8.23
CA SER A 148 -0.55 -12.18 -8.52
C SER A 148 -1.74 -12.51 -7.60
N ALA A 149 -1.69 -12.10 -6.33
CA ALA A 149 -2.77 -12.35 -5.36
C ALA A 149 -3.96 -11.38 -5.51
N LYS A 150 -3.68 -10.14 -5.93
CA LYS A 150 -4.65 -9.07 -6.15
C LYS A 150 -5.75 -9.45 -7.15
N ILE A 151 -5.40 -10.09 -8.27
CA ILE A 151 -6.39 -10.40 -9.32
C ILE A 151 -7.40 -11.47 -8.85
N PRO A 152 -6.99 -12.63 -8.32
CA PRO A 152 -7.92 -13.60 -7.74
C PRO A 152 -8.76 -13.01 -6.61
N ALA A 153 -8.16 -12.21 -5.73
CA ALA A 153 -8.89 -11.54 -4.65
C ALA A 153 -9.98 -10.62 -5.21
N ALA A 154 -9.66 -9.80 -6.21
CA ALA A 154 -10.63 -8.92 -6.86
C ALA A 154 -11.77 -9.70 -7.52
N LEU A 155 -11.46 -10.82 -8.21
CA LEU A 155 -12.50 -11.66 -8.80
C LEU A 155 -13.42 -12.27 -7.74
N ILE A 156 -12.87 -12.74 -6.63
CA ILE A 156 -13.66 -13.37 -5.56
C ILE A 156 -14.50 -12.32 -4.83
N PHE A 157 -13.88 -11.26 -4.32
CA PHE A 157 -14.55 -10.29 -3.45
C PHE A 157 -15.43 -9.30 -4.22
N VAL A 158 -14.93 -8.77 -5.33
CA VAL A 158 -15.66 -7.74 -6.10
C VAL A 158 -16.63 -8.38 -7.07
N TYR A 159 -16.17 -9.33 -7.91
CA TYR A 159 -17.00 -9.87 -8.98
C TYR A 159 -17.98 -10.96 -8.52
N PHE A 160 -17.54 -11.96 -7.74
CA PHE A 160 -18.42 -13.07 -7.33
C PHE A 160 -19.26 -12.77 -6.09
N LEU A 161 -18.68 -12.16 -5.07
CA LEU A 161 -19.39 -11.88 -3.80
C LEU A 161 -20.19 -10.57 -3.83
N HIS A 162 -20.05 -9.77 -4.88
CA HIS A 162 -20.74 -8.48 -5.06
C HIS A 162 -20.64 -7.55 -3.83
N THR A 163 -19.49 -7.57 -3.14
CA THR A 163 -19.28 -6.77 -1.91
C THR A 163 -19.04 -5.27 -2.19
N GLY A 164 -19.16 -4.83 -3.43
CA GLY A 164 -19.00 -3.43 -3.84
C GLY A 164 -17.61 -2.91 -3.48
N ILE A 165 -17.56 -1.68 -2.93
CA ILE A 165 -16.29 -1.04 -2.53
C ILE A 165 -15.57 -1.82 -1.43
N TYR A 166 -16.29 -2.47 -0.51
CA TYR A 166 -15.68 -3.20 0.60
C TYR A 166 -14.77 -4.34 0.14
N GLY A 167 -15.07 -4.96 -0.99
CA GLY A 167 -14.20 -5.99 -1.59
C GLY A 167 -13.01 -5.44 -2.37
N ALA A 168 -13.01 -4.14 -2.69
CA ALA A 168 -11.92 -3.46 -3.37
C ALA A 168 -10.91 -2.82 -2.41
N ILE A 169 -11.31 -2.62 -1.14
CA ILE A 169 -10.47 -2.19 -0.01
C ILE A 169 -9.78 -3.41 0.58
#